data_AF-A0A6P8J4U2-F1
#
_entry.id   AF-A0A6P8J4U2-F1
#
_cell.length_a   1.000
_cell.length_b   1.000
_cell.length_c   1.000
_cell.angle_alpha   90.00
_cell.angle_beta   90.00
_cell.angle_gamma   90.00
#
_symmetry.space_group_name_H-M   'P 1'
#
loop_
_entity.id
_entity.type
_entity.pdbx_description
1 polymer ?
#
loop_
_entity_poly.entity_id
_entity_poly.type
_entity_poly.pdbx_seq_one_letter_code
_entity_poly.pdbx_strand_id
1 'polypeptide(L)'
;MEEIKFSDPHSHAPYGKDGSGYYSTNVLACYDVNELAINLMLKAARSIPVDSNSSVFTLVDYGAADGGTSMPLVYACVKELRKKYGDELAIHVIYEDQPINDFKSLFMLLQGLIPGPPSFHVDFPNVFVTASGTSFYSQCVPNNSVTIGFSGTAFHWLRDKPCDITDATSYVASTVPEVKQKYREQAEKDWELILMKRAAELMP
;
A
#
# COMPACT_ATOMS: atom_id res chain seq x y z
N MET A 1 -23.64 -4.66 16.51
CA MET A 1 -22.84 -4.36 15.31
C MET A 1 -22.80 -2.86 15.19
N GLU A 2 -21.65 -2.23 15.42
CA GLU A 2 -21.48 -0.83 15.04
C GLU A 2 -21.59 -0.75 13.51
N GLU A 3 -22.43 0.17 13.01
CA GLU A 3 -22.46 0.49 11.59
C GLU A 3 -21.07 0.93 11.14
N ILE A 4 -20.45 0.16 10.25
CA ILE A 4 -19.25 0.60 9.53
C ILE A 4 -19.72 1.70 8.57
N LYS A 5 -19.71 2.95 9.04
CA LYS A 5 -19.74 4.09 8.14
C LYS A 5 -18.40 4.10 7.41
N PHE A 6 -18.43 3.78 6.12
CA PHE A 6 -17.31 4.10 5.24
C PHE A 6 -17.08 5.60 5.36
N SER A 7 -15.89 6.00 5.81
CA SER A 7 -15.51 7.40 5.76
C SER A 7 -15.50 7.82 4.30
N ASP A 8 -16.08 8.99 4.00
CA ASP A 8 -15.94 9.58 2.68
C ASP A 8 -14.44 9.62 2.33
N PRO A 9 -14.02 9.20 1.13
CA PRO A 9 -12.61 9.28 0.75
C PRO A 9 -12.14 10.73 0.81
N HIS A 10 -11.38 11.06 1.87
CA HIS A 10 -10.96 12.44 2.15
C HIS A 10 -9.46 12.59 2.30
N SER A 11 -8.74 11.47 2.45
CA SER A 11 -7.29 11.47 2.65
C SER A 11 -6.56 12.06 1.45
N HIS A 12 -6.81 11.57 0.23
CA HIS A 12 -6.11 12.08 -0.96
C HIS A 12 -6.96 11.96 -2.22
N ALA A 13 -7.45 13.04 -2.81
CA ALA A 13 -8.05 12.94 -4.15
C ALA A 13 -6.94 12.77 -5.21
N PRO A 14 -6.93 11.70 -6.03
CA PRO A 14 -5.96 11.56 -7.10
C PRO A 14 -5.96 12.79 -8.01
N TYR A 15 -4.78 13.33 -8.28
CA TYR A 15 -4.59 14.50 -9.12
C TYR A 15 -3.94 14.08 -10.44
N GLY A 16 -4.38 14.70 -11.54
CA GLY A 16 -3.93 14.38 -12.89
C GLY A 16 -5.00 13.67 -13.72
N LYS A 17 -4.62 13.22 -14.91
CA LYS A 17 -5.52 12.51 -15.82
C LYS A 17 -5.58 11.04 -15.42
N ASP A 18 -6.78 10.54 -15.15
CA ASP A 18 -7.03 9.12 -14.86
C ASP A 18 -6.39 8.17 -15.90
N GLY A 19 -5.55 7.25 -15.42
CA GLY A 19 -4.82 6.30 -16.26
C GLY A 19 -3.52 6.82 -16.86
N SER A 20 -3.03 8.00 -16.46
CA SER A 20 -1.78 8.59 -17.00
C SER A 20 -0.50 8.25 -16.22
N GLY A 21 -0.61 7.73 -15.00
CA GLY A 21 0.54 7.46 -14.12
C GLY A 21 1.08 8.73 -13.48
N TYR A 22 0.23 9.75 -13.36
CA TYR A 22 0.63 11.11 -12.97
C TYR A 22 1.30 11.15 -11.60
N TYR A 23 0.79 10.40 -10.62
CA TYR A 23 1.35 10.42 -9.27
C TYR A 23 2.79 9.90 -9.29
N SER A 24 3.01 8.77 -9.95
CA SER A 24 4.34 8.19 -10.12
C SER A 24 5.31 9.07 -10.90
N THR A 25 4.87 9.88 -11.86
CA THR A 25 5.78 10.77 -12.59
C THR A 25 6.12 12.06 -11.83
N ASN A 26 5.34 12.43 -10.82
CA ASN A 26 5.41 13.74 -10.18
C ASN A 26 5.76 13.69 -8.69
N VAL A 27 5.64 12.54 -8.03
CA VAL A 27 5.94 12.38 -6.59
C VAL A 27 7.20 11.53 -6.40
N LEU A 28 8.33 12.03 -6.93
CA LEU A 28 9.61 11.32 -6.93
C LEU A 28 10.15 11.03 -5.52
N ALA A 29 9.84 11.87 -4.53
CA ALA A 29 10.27 11.63 -3.15
C ALA A 29 9.70 10.32 -2.56
N CYS A 30 8.52 9.87 -3.02
CA CYS A 30 7.98 8.57 -2.62
C CYS A 30 8.80 7.39 -3.18
N TYR A 31 9.42 7.54 -4.36
CA TYR A 31 10.37 6.54 -4.86
C TYR A 31 11.56 6.44 -3.92
N ASP A 32 12.19 7.56 -3.59
CA ASP A 32 13.39 7.57 -2.73
C ASP A 32 13.12 6.89 -1.39
N VAL A 33 11.97 7.18 -0.77
CA VAL A 33 11.57 6.56 0.52
C VAL A 33 11.33 5.05 0.36
N ASN A 34 10.64 4.63 -0.69
CA ASN A 34 10.38 3.21 -0.94
C ASN A 34 11.67 2.45 -1.27
N GLU A 35 12.60 3.07 -2.01
CA GLU A 35 13.91 2.48 -2.32
C GLU A 35 14.72 2.18 -1.06
N LEU A 36 14.68 3.08 -0.06
CA LEU A 36 15.33 2.85 1.23
C LEU A 36 14.75 1.64 1.99
N ALA A 37 13.49 1.29 1.74
CA ALA A 37 12.81 0.15 2.37
C ALA A 37 13.06 -1.19 1.66
N ILE A 38 13.64 -1.21 0.44
CA ILE A 38 13.83 -2.44 -0.35
C ILE A 38 14.58 -3.51 0.44
N ASN A 39 15.69 -3.15 1.08
CA ASN A 39 16.49 -4.13 1.83
C ASN A 39 15.74 -4.73 3.03
N LEU A 40 14.84 -3.97 3.67
CA LEU A 40 14.00 -4.47 4.74
C LEU A 40 12.98 -5.48 4.21
N MET A 41 12.34 -5.15 3.09
CA MET A 41 11.38 -6.03 2.43
C MET A 41 12.02 -7.32 1.91
N LEU A 42 13.20 -7.22 1.30
CA LEU A 42 13.97 -8.41 0.86
C LEU A 42 14.37 -9.29 2.04
N LYS A 43 14.77 -8.70 3.17
CA LYS A 43 15.10 -9.45 4.40
C LYS A 43 13.87 -10.21 4.92
N ALA A 44 12.71 -9.55 4.97
CA ALA A 44 11.46 -10.16 5.39
C ALA A 44 11.02 -11.28 4.43
N ALA A 45 11.01 -11.03 3.12
CA ALA A 45 10.65 -12.03 2.10
C ALA A 45 11.57 -13.27 2.16
N ARG A 46 12.86 -13.09 2.45
CA ARG A 46 13.81 -14.21 2.62
C ARG A 46 13.54 -15.03 3.87
N SER A 47 13.09 -14.41 4.97
CA SER A 47 12.89 -15.10 6.26
C SER A 47 11.64 -15.97 6.30
N ILE A 48 10.70 -15.79 5.38
CA ILE A 48 9.43 -16.54 5.40
C ILE A 48 9.59 -17.82 4.57
N PRO A 49 9.50 -19.01 5.18
CA PRO A 49 9.53 -20.28 4.45
C PRO A 49 8.22 -20.47 3.70
N VAL A 50 8.30 -20.86 2.42
CA VAL A 50 7.14 -21.12 1.58
C VAL A 50 7.30 -22.49 0.95
N ASP A 51 6.24 -23.30 1.00
CA ASP A 51 6.18 -24.55 0.24
C ASP A 51 5.85 -24.22 -1.22
N SER A 52 6.84 -24.40 -2.10
CA SER A 52 6.74 -24.04 -3.53
C SER A 52 5.68 -24.84 -4.29
N ASN A 53 5.19 -25.96 -3.75
CA ASN A 53 4.25 -26.85 -4.45
C ASN A 53 2.78 -26.67 -4.00
N SER A 54 2.50 -25.88 -2.97
CA SER A 54 1.14 -25.76 -2.42
C SER A 54 0.75 -24.38 -1.89
N SER A 55 1.71 -23.46 -1.72
CA SER A 55 1.47 -22.15 -1.12
C SER A 55 1.57 -21.00 -2.13
N VAL A 56 0.69 -20.01 -1.97
CA VAL A 56 0.78 -18.72 -2.66
C VAL A 56 1.58 -17.75 -1.78
N PHE A 57 2.54 -17.04 -2.37
CA PHE A 57 3.21 -15.93 -1.68
C PHE A 57 2.41 -14.65 -1.93
N THR A 58 1.71 -14.15 -0.90
CA THR A 58 0.87 -12.96 -1.02
C THR A 58 1.59 -11.73 -0.46
N LEU A 59 1.80 -10.72 -1.31
CA LEU A 59 2.30 -9.39 -0.93
C LEU A 59 1.17 -8.38 -1.03
N VAL A 60 0.97 -7.56 -0.01
CA VAL A 60 0.00 -6.45 -0.05
C VAL A 60 0.71 -5.12 0.14
N ASP A 61 0.42 -4.17 -0.74
CA ASP A 61 0.83 -2.76 -0.63
C ASP A 61 -0.37 -1.90 -0.18
N TYR A 62 -0.33 -1.38 1.04
CA TYR A 62 -1.40 -0.60 1.66
C TYR A 62 -1.19 0.91 1.44
N GLY A 63 -2.13 1.53 0.73
CA GLY A 63 -2.05 2.91 0.26
C GLY A 63 -1.14 3.06 -0.97
N ALA A 64 -1.45 2.27 -2.00
CA ALA A 64 -0.65 2.10 -3.20
C ALA A 64 -0.58 3.33 -4.13
N ALA A 65 -1.53 4.27 -4.04
CA ALA A 65 -1.80 5.27 -5.07
C ALA A 65 -1.89 4.61 -6.46
N ASP A 66 -1.17 5.12 -7.47
CA ASP A 66 -1.10 4.50 -8.80
C ASP A 66 -0.10 3.33 -8.89
N GLY A 67 0.52 2.92 -7.78
CA GLY A 67 1.38 1.74 -7.64
C GLY A 67 2.79 1.87 -8.23
N GLY A 68 3.08 2.87 -9.06
CA GLY A 68 4.40 2.96 -9.70
C GLY A 68 5.52 3.28 -8.71
N THR A 69 5.28 4.06 -7.66
CA THR A 69 6.30 4.42 -6.64
C THR A 69 6.76 3.21 -5.83
N SER A 70 5.93 2.19 -5.62
CA SER A 70 6.28 0.96 -4.91
C SER A 70 6.66 -0.18 -5.85
N MET A 71 6.38 -0.07 -7.16
CA MET A 71 6.65 -1.11 -8.16
C MET A 71 8.12 -1.56 -8.19
N PRO A 72 9.15 -0.70 -8.09
CA PRO A 72 10.54 -1.16 -8.00
C PRO A 72 10.83 -2.06 -6.78
N LEU A 73 10.21 -1.76 -5.63
CA LEU A 73 10.34 -2.55 -4.41
C LEU A 73 9.64 -3.91 -4.57
N VAL A 74 8.42 -3.92 -5.11
CA VAL A 74 7.69 -5.17 -5.39
C VAL A 74 8.45 -6.01 -6.42
N TYR A 75 9.00 -5.38 -7.47
CA TYR A 75 9.84 -6.04 -8.47
C TYR A 75 11.06 -6.73 -7.84
N ALA A 76 11.76 -6.03 -6.94
CA ALA A 76 12.89 -6.61 -6.22
C ALA A 76 12.48 -7.83 -5.40
N CYS A 77 11.32 -7.78 -4.73
CA CYS A 77 10.77 -8.90 -3.97
C CYS A 77 10.42 -10.09 -4.87
N VAL A 78 9.68 -9.87 -5.97
CA VAL A 78 9.31 -10.93 -6.94
C VAL A 78 10.57 -11.57 -7.51
N LYS A 79 11.55 -10.77 -7.94
CA LYS A 79 12.82 -11.26 -8.46
C LYS A 79 13.56 -12.14 -7.45
N GLU A 80 13.54 -11.75 -6.18
CA GLU A 80 14.20 -12.53 -5.12
C GLU A 80 13.46 -13.85 -4.83
N LEU A 81 12.12 -13.82 -4.81
CA LEU A 81 11.30 -15.02 -4.65
C LEU A 81 11.50 -16.00 -5.80
N ARG A 82 11.58 -15.51 -7.04
CA ARG A 82 11.89 -16.31 -8.22
C ARG A 82 13.25 -16.98 -8.14
N LYS A 83 14.29 -16.27 -7.67
CA LYS A 83 15.61 -16.88 -7.42
C LYS A 83 15.57 -17.98 -6.36
N LYS A 84 14.75 -17.82 -5.32
CA LYS A 84 14.71 -18.73 -4.17
C LYS A 84 13.84 -19.97 -4.43
N TYR A 85 12.70 -19.80 -5.10
CA TYR A 85 11.65 -20.82 -5.21
C TYR A 85 11.33 -21.22 -6.66
N GLY A 86 11.91 -20.56 -7.66
CA GLY A 86 11.64 -20.81 -9.07
C GLY A 86 10.33 -20.20 -9.57
N ASP A 87 9.97 -20.56 -10.79
CA ASP A 87 8.82 -20.00 -11.53
C ASP A 87 7.47 -20.63 -11.12
N GLU A 88 7.50 -21.81 -10.51
CA GLU A 88 6.30 -22.55 -10.08
C GLU A 88 5.60 -21.90 -8.87
N LEU A 89 6.31 -21.10 -8.07
CA LEU A 89 5.70 -20.40 -6.94
C LEU A 89 4.70 -19.35 -7.45
N ALA A 90 3.41 -19.53 -7.13
CA ALA A 90 2.40 -18.51 -7.37
C ALA A 90 2.67 -17.30 -6.46
N ILE A 91 2.81 -16.12 -7.05
CA ILE A 91 2.96 -14.86 -6.32
C ILE A 91 1.72 -14.02 -6.56
N HIS A 92 1.05 -13.57 -5.50
CA HIS A 92 -0.10 -12.69 -5.58
C HIS A 92 0.25 -11.34 -4.99
N VAL A 93 0.19 -10.29 -5.81
CA VAL A 93 0.36 -8.91 -5.36
C VAL A 93 -0.99 -8.23 -5.28
N ILE A 94 -1.29 -7.63 -4.14
CA ILE A 94 -2.52 -6.87 -3.91
C ILE A 94 -2.14 -5.42 -3.66
N TYR A 95 -2.68 -4.52 -4.47
CA TYR A 95 -2.57 -3.08 -4.24
C TYR A 95 -3.85 -2.59 -3.58
N GLU A 96 -3.76 -2.16 -2.33
CA GLU A 96 -4.87 -1.56 -1.61
C GLU A 96 -4.78 -0.04 -1.65
N ASP A 97 -5.91 0.59 -1.92
CA ASP A 97 -6.11 2.03 -1.71
C ASP A 97 -7.62 2.31 -1.56
N GLN A 98 -7.98 3.57 -1.32
CA GLN A 98 -9.37 3.99 -1.21
C GLN A 98 -10.14 3.81 -2.55
N PRO A 99 -11.49 3.77 -2.52
CA PRO A 99 -12.32 3.47 -3.69
C PRO A 99 -12.13 4.43 -4.89
N ILE A 100 -11.79 5.69 -4.64
CA ILE A 100 -11.64 6.72 -5.68
C ILE A 100 -10.23 6.79 -6.26
N ASN A 101 -9.33 5.89 -5.87
CA ASN A 101 -7.96 5.84 -6.37
C ASN A 101 -7.89 5.59 -7.89
N ASP A 102 -6.81 6.04 -8.53
CA ASP A 102 -6.52 5.79 -9.95
C ASP A 102 -5.96 4.36 -10.16
N PHE A 103 -6.80 3.36 -9.92
CA PHE A 103 -6.45 1.96 -10.19
C PHE A 103 -6.24 1.70 -11.70
N LYS A 104 -6.76 2.56 -12.57
CA LYS A 104 -6.51 2.44 -14.00
C LYS A 104 -5.04 2.70 -14.30
N SER A 105 -4.41 3.70 -13.70
CA SER A 105 -2.98 3.93 -13.83
C SER A 105 -2.15 2.77 -13.31
N LEU A 106 -2.54 2.19 -12.18
CA LEU A 106 -1.93 0.96 -11.67
C LEU A 106 -1.90 -0.13 -12.75
N PHE A 107 -3.04 -0.43 -13.36
CA PHE A 107 -3.11 -1.49 -14.38
C PHE A 107 -2.39 -1.10 -15.68
N MET A 108 -2.42 0.17 -16.10
CA MET A 108 -1.69 0.62 -17.29
C MET A 108 -0.17 0.50 -17.10
N LEU A 109 0.36 0.82 -15.91
CA LEU A 109 1.78 0.65 -15.56
C LEU A 109 2.14 -0.84 -15.51
N LEU A 110 1.37 -1.65 -14.79
CA LEU A 110 1.62 -3.09 -14.66
C LEU A 110 1.58 -3.82 -16.01
N GLN A 111 0.75 -3.39 -16.95
CA GLN A 111 0.68 -3.99 -18.29
C GLN A 111 1.72 -3.40 -19.27
N GLY A 112 2.56 -2.46 -18.83
CA GLY A 112 3.54 -1.78 -19.68
C GLY A 112 2.92 -0.93 -20.80
N LEU A 113 1.67 -0.50 -20.61
CA LEU A 113 0.90 0.26 -21.61
C LEU A 113 1.18 1.77 -21.55
N ILE A 114 1.83 2.24 -20.49
CA ILE A 114 2.37 3.60 -20.35
C ILE A 114 3.81 3.53 -19.80
N PRO A 115 4.63 4.58 -20.02
CA PRO A 115 5.97 4.64 -19.46
C PRO A 115 5.95 4.56 -17.92
N GLY A 116 6.90 3.82 -17.36
CA GLY A 116 6.99 3.59 -15.93
C GLY A 116 8.17 2.69 -15.56
N PRO A 117 8.30 2.32 -14.27
CA PRO A 117 9.29 1.35 -13.84
C PRO A 117 9.04 -0.04 -14.46
N PRO A 118 10.04 -0.95 -14.45
CA PRO A 118 9.87 -2.31 -14.93
C PRO A 118 8.71 -3.02 -14.23
N SER A 119 7.83 -3.65 -15.02
CA SER A 119 6.68 -4.38 -14.50
C SER A 119 7.06 -5.81 -14.15
N PHE A 120 6.90 -6.16 -12.87
CA PHE A 120 7.08 -7.54 -12.43
C PHE A 120 5.98 -8.48 -12.95
N HIS A 121 4.82 -7.94 -13.34
CA HIS A 121 3.73 -8.74 -13.90
C HIS A 121 4.03 -9.17 -15.35
N VAL A 122 4.74 -8.34 -16.10
CA VAL A 122 5.18 -8.65 -17.48
C VAL A 122 6.45 -9.50 -17.47
N ASP A 123 7.41 -9.16 -16.59
CA ASP A 123 8.74 -9.75 -16.62
C ASP A 123 8.85 -11.13 -15.96
N PHE A 124 7.90 -11.52 -15.10
CA PHE A 124 7.94 -12.79 -14.37
C PHE A 124 6.67 -13.62 -14.60
N PRO A 125 6.79 -14.94 -14.83
CA PRO A 125 5.64 -15.82 -14.96
C PRO A 125 4.95 -16.03 -13.61
N ASN A 126 3.72 -16.52 -13.62
CA ASN A 126 2.99 -16.97 -12.44
C ASN A 126 2.87 -15.90 -11.33
N VAL A 127 2.70 -14.64 -11.76
CA VAL A 127 2.42 -13.49 -10.88
C VAL A 127 1.03 -12.95 -11.17
N PHE A 128 0.20 -12.93 -10.14
CA PHE A 128 -1.18 -12.43 -10.18
C PHE A 128 -1.24 -11.08 -9.50
N VAL A 129 -2.04 -10.16 -10.05
CA VAL A 129 -2.24 -8.84 -9.44
C VAL A 129 -3.72 -8.54 -9.30
N THR A 130 -4.10 -8.03 -8.13
CA THR A 130 -5.46 -7.53 -7.85
C THR A 130 -5.40 -6.19 -7.14
N ALA A 131 -6.51 -5.45 -7.18
CA ALA A 131 -6.68 -4.23 -6.39
C ALA A 131 -7.73 -4.45 -5.30
N SER A 132 -7.52 -3.84 -4.12
CA SER A 132 -8.54 -3.71 -3.08
C SER A 132 -8.89 -2.23 -2.93
N GLY A 133 -10.11 -1.85 -3.28
CA GLY A 133 -10.64 -0.51 -3.06
C GLY A 133 -11.15 -0.29 -1.62
N THR A 134 -10.63 -1.03 -0.65
CA THR A 134 -11.11 -1.06 0.74
C THR A 134 -10.13 -0.33 1.61
N SER A 135 -10.55 0.74 2.31
CA SER A 135 -9.69 1.50 3.22
C SER A 135 -8.90 0.59 4.16
N PHE A 136 -7.58 0.81 4.26
CA PHE A 136 -6.71 0.16 5.24
C PHE A 136 -7.13 0.34 6.71
N TYR A 137 -8.07 1.21 7.05
CA TYR A 137 -8.69 1.23 8.39
C TYR A 137 -9.69 0.09 8.63
N SER A 138 -10.06 -0.60 7.56
CA SER A 138 -10.85 -1.83 7.56
C SER A 138 -9.95 -3.04 7.28
N GLN A 139 -10.56 -4.23 7.36
CA GLN A 139 -9.92 -5.44 6.88
C GLN A 139 -10.09 -5.52 5.35
N CYS A 140 -8.97 -5.56 4.62
CA CYS A 140 -8.91 -5.43 3.17
C CYS A 140 -8.86 -6.78 2.46
N VAL A 141 -8.42 -7.83 3.17
CA VAL A 141 -8.27 -9.21 2.67
C VAL A 141 -8.67 -10.24 3.74
N PRO A 142 -8.93 -11.50 3.39
CA PRO A 142 -9.29 -12.54 4.36
C PRO A 142 -8.24 -12.76 5.46
N ASN A 143 -8.65 -13.43 6.54
CA ASN A 143 -7.72 -13.77 7.62
C ASN A 143 -6.60 -14.69 7.12
N ASN A 144 -5.39 -14.51 7.64
CA ASN A 144 -4.23 -15.36 7.38
C ASN A 144 -3.90 -15.52 5.88
N SER A 145 -4.21 -14.53 5.04
CA SER A 145 -3.98 -14.59 3.59
C SER A 145 -2.77 -13.78 3.11
N VAL A 146 -2.12 -13.01 3.99
CA VAL A 146 -0.99 -12.14 3.64
C VAL A 146 0.32 -12.73 4.16
N THR A 147 1.27 -12.95 3.26
CA THR A 147 2.63 -13.38 3.62
C THR A 147 3.46 -12.19 4.08
N ILE A 148 3.40 -11.07 3.36
CA ILE A 148 4.10 -9.84 3.74
C ILE A 148 3.25 -8.62 3.37
N GLY A 149 3.17 -7.66 4.29
CA GLY A 149 2.54 -6.36 4.07
C GLY A 149 3.58 -5.26 3.95
N PHE A 150 3.33 -4.30 3.06
CA PHE A 150 4.10 -3.07 2.92
C PHE A 150 3.15 -1.86 2.96
N SER A 151 3.63 -0.75 3.50
CA SER A 151 2.96 0.55 3.35
C SER A 151 4.03 1.63 3.29
N GLY A 152 4.08 2.33 2.16
CA GLY A 152 5.01 3.43 1.91
C GLY A 152 4.26 4.75 1.94
N THR A 153 4.57 5.63 2.91
CA THR A 153 3.99 6.98 2.97
C THR A 153 2.45 7.05 2.96
N ALA A 154 1.73 6.05 3.48
CA ALA A 154 0.26 6.07 3.48
C ALA A 154 -0.39 6.19 4.87
N PHE A 155 0.07 5.41 5.87
CA PHE A 155 -0.54 5.37 7.22
C PHE A 155 -0.51 6.69 8.01
N HIS A 156 0.12 7.75 7.50
CA HIS A 156 0.05 9.08 8.09
C HIS A 156 -1.27 9.82 7.77
N TRP A 157 -2.05 9.33 6.80
CA TRP A 157 -3.37 9.85 6.45
C TRP A 157 -4.41 9.38 7.46
N LEU A 158 -4.86 10.28 8.34
CA LEU A 158 -5.83 9.95 9.39
C LEU A 158 -7.19 9.53 8.82
N ARG A 159 -7.88 8.66 9.55
CA ARG A 159 -9.22 8.17 9.19
C ARG A 159 -10.28 9.26 9.24
N ASP A 160 -10.19 10.15 10.21
CA ASP A 160 -11.16 11.21 10.46
C ASP A 160 -10.45 12.56 10.60
N LYS A 161 -11.13 13.65 10.25
CA LYS A 161 -10.67 15.02 10.53
C LYS A 161 -11.10 15.43 11.94
N PRO A 162 -10.20 15.53 12.94
CA PRO A 162 -10.61 15.69 14.34
C PRO A 162 -11.16 17.08 14.66
N CYS A 163 -10.65 18.13 14.00
CA CYS A 163 -11.15 19.50 14.09
C CYS A 163 -10.69 20.34 12.89
N ASP A 164 -11.23 21.55 12.75
CA ASP A 164 -10.71 22.53 11.81
C ASP A 164 -9.36 23.11 12.28
N ILE A 165 -8.48 23.36 11.32
CA ILE A 165 -7.20 24.03 11.54
C ILE A 165 -7.35 25.44 10.97
N THR A 166 -7.36 26.44 11.85
CA THR A 166 -7.61 27.84 11.44
C THR A 166 -6.34 28.67 11.31
N ASP A 167 -5.22 28.18 11.81
CA ASP A 167 -3.95 28.92 11.91
C ASP A 167 -2.83 28.38 11.01
N ALA A 168 -3.04 27.24 10.35
CA ALA A 168 -2.06 26.59 9.50
C ALA A 168 -2.72 25.68 8.45
N THR A 169 -1.93 25.21 7.47
CA THR A 169 -2.38 24.26 6.44
C THR A 169 -2.33 22.79 6.89
N SER A 170 -1.61 22.50 7.98
CA SER A 170 -1.46 21.15 8.53
C SER A 170 -1.35 21.21 10.05
N TYR A 171 -1.82 20.16 10.73
CA TYR A 171 -1.82 20.08 12.19
C TYR A 171 -0.41 20.07 12.77
N VAL A 172 0.58 19.59 11.99
CA VAL A 172 2.00 19.61 12.34
C VAL A 172 2.50 21.05 12.51
N ALA A 173 2.06 21.94 11.62
CA ALA A 173 2.44 23.35 11.59
C ALA A 173 1.57 24.25 12.49
N SER A 174 0.43 23.75 12.98
CA SER A 174 -0.45 24.52 13.88
C SER A 174 0.28 24.90 15.17
N THR A 175 0.07 26.13 15.61
CA THR A 175 0.55 26.66 16.88
C THR A 175 -0.45 26.43 18.03
N VAL A 176 -1.68 26.02 17.71
CA VAL A 176 -2.76 25.78 18.69
C VAL A 176 -2.55 24.40 19.35
N PRO A 177 -2.29 24.33 20.67
CA PRO A 177 -2.02 23.05 21.35
C PRO A 177 -3.18 22.06 21.29
N GLU A 178 -4.43 22.55 21.37
CA GLU A 178 -5.62 21.70 21.31
C GLU A 178 -5.77 21.00 19.94
N VAL A 179 -5.45 21.69 18.84
CA VAL A 179 -5.44 21.10 17.49
C VAL A 179 -4.44 19.96 17.44
N LYS A 180 -3.20 20.20 17.90
CA LYS A 180 -2.15 19.16 17.94
C LYS A 180 -2.56 17.95 18.79
N GLN A 181 -3.21 18.18 19.92
CA GLN A 181 -3.67 17.12 20.81
C GLN A 181 -4.76 16.25 20.15
N LYS A 182 -5.78 16.88 19.55
CA LYS A 182 -6.87 16.14 18.87
C LYS A 182 -6.37 15.29 17.70
N TYR A 183 -5.43 15.81 16.91
CA TYR A 183 -4.81 15.06 15.82
C TYR A 183 -3.93 13.91 16.31
N ARG A 184 -3.23 14.08 17.44
CA ARG A 184 -2.48 12.99 18.09
C ARG A 184 -3.40 11.86 18.57
N GLU A 185 -4.50 12.20 19.25
CA GLU A 185 -5.47 11.22 19.75
C GLU A 185 -6.13 10.43 18.62
N GLN A 186 -6.40 11.06 17.48
CA GLN A 186 -6.90 10.37 16.29
C GLN A 186 -5.84 9.43 15.72
N ALA A 187 -4.59 9.90 15.56
CA ALA A 187 -3.49 9.09 15.05
C ALA A 187 -3.22 7.83 15.91
N GLU A 188 -3.37 7.93 17.22
CA GLU A 188 -3.21 6.81 18.14
C GLU A 188 -4.27 5.72 17.91
N LYS A 189 -5.55 6.12 17.81
CA LYS A 189 -6.66 5.20 17.50
C LYS A 189 -6.51 4.56 16.13
N ASP A 190 -6.12 5.36 15.15
CA ASP A 190 -5.91 4.95 13.77
C ASP A 190 -4.77 3.93 13.67
N TRP A 191 -3.68 4.16 14.41
CA TRP A 191 -2.55 3.24 14.45
C TRP A 191 -2.90 1.90 15.09
N GLU A 192 -3.61 1.91 16.23
CA GLU A 192 -4.10 0.68 16.85
C GLU A 192 -5.00 -0.10 15.88
N LEU A 193 -5.93 0.60 15.21
CA LEU A 193 -6.83 -0.02 14.26
C LEU A 193 -6.07 -0.66 13.09
N ILE A 194 -5.13 0.05 12.48
CA ILE A 194 -4.27 -0.48 11.42
C ILE A 194 -3.59 -1.76 11.89
N LEU A 195 -2.89 -1.73 13.03
CA LEU A 195 -2.18 -2.89 13.55
C LEU A 195 -3.10 -4.10 13.76
N MET A 196 -4.29 -3.88 14.33
CA MET A 196 -5.26 -4.95 14.57
C MET A 196 -5.82 -5.55 13.26
N LYS A 197 -6.07 -4.73 12.24
CA LYS A 197 -6.52 -5.23 10.93
C LYS A 197 -5.42 -6.00 10.20
N ARG A 198 -4.20 -5.46 10.17
CA ARG A 198 -3.05 -6.14 9.54
C ARG A 198 -2.71 -7.45 10.25
N ALA A 199 -2.80 -7.49 11.58
CA ALA A 199 -2.55 -8.70 12.36
C ALA A 199 -3.54 -9.84 12.04
N ALA A 200 -4.80 -9.53 11.72
CA ALA A 200 -5.78 -10.55 11.32
C ALA A 200 -5.50 -11.12 9.91
N GLU A 201 -4.97 -10.29 9.02
CA GLU A 201 -4.71 -10.63 7.61
C GLU A 201 -3.40 -11.41 7.42
N LEU A 202 -2.37 -11.12 8.24
CA LEU A 202 -1.08 -11.78 8.19
C LEU A 202 -1.19 -13.26 8.55
N MET A 203 -0.47 -14.11 7.80
CA MET A 203 -0.32 -15.51 8.15
C MET A 203 0.47 -15.70 9.47
N PRO A 204 0.21 -16.77 10.24
CA PRO A 204 0.91 -17.08 11.48
C PRO A 204 2.42 -17.33 11.33
#